data_AF-A0AAN0M3Y9-F1
#
_entry.id   AF-A0AAN0M3Y9-F1
#
_cell.length_a   1.000
_cell.length_b   1.000
_cell.length_c   1.000
_cell.angle_alpha   90.00
_cell.angle_beta   90.00
_cell.angle_gamma   90.00
#
_symmetry.space_group_name_H-M   'P 1'
#
loop_
_entity.id
_entity.type
_entity.pdbx_description
1 polymer ?
#
loop_
_entity_poly.entity_id
_entity_poly.type
_entity_poly.pdbx_seq_one_letter_code
_entity_poly.pdbx_strand_id
1 'polypeptide(L)'
;MTDAYKRPSKTKAAALGDRNRQRWARHLRQKLSSLVSANDLMLARETVNADAVHRQREQPRHYPWFDRPQWASVRIRIDQMATVEMLQRRHLEATEKEISRAEVLAALMASGLETIINHEDFGGKRR
;
A
#
# COMPACT_ATOMS: atom_id res chain seq x y z
N MET A 1 13.02 23.39 -7.09
CA MET A 1 12.02 22.78 -7.98
C MET A 1 11.70 21.39 -7.44
N THR A 2 10.51 21.19 -6.89
CA THR A 2 10.08 19.89 -6.34
C THR A 2 9.58 19.03 -7.49
N ASP A 3 10.42 18.12 -8.00
CA ASP A 3 9.98 17.11 -8.96
C ASP A 3 8.93 16.20 -8.31
N ALA A 4 7.67 16.45 -8.64
CA ALA A 4 6.56 15.58 -8.27
C ALA A 4 6.81 14.20 -8.88
N TYR A 5 6.57 13.13 -8.09
CA TYR A 5 6.72 11.76 -8.55
C TYR A 5 6.03 11.56 -9.90
N LYS A 6 6.82 11.29 -10.95
CA LYS A 6 6.31 11.10 -12.31
C LYS A 6 6.39 9.63 -12.66
N ARG A 7 5.20 9.03 -12.80
CA ARG A 7 5.01 7.62 -13.12
C ARG A 7 5.55 7.29 -14.53
N PRO A 8 6.58 6.44 -14.70
CA PRO A 8 6.94 5.93 -16.02
C PRO A 8 5.77 5.19 -16.72
N SER A 9 5.19 5.81 -17.75
CA SER A 9 4.11 5.22 -18.55
C SER A 9 4.64 4.41 -19.73
N LYS A 10 4.01 3.25 -20.02
CA LYS A 10 4.20 2.42 -21.24
C LYS A 10 5.54 1.68 -21.39
N THR A 11 6.22 1.33 -20.29
CA THR A 11 7.47 0.53 -20.34
C THR A 11 7.25 -0.88 -19.76
N LYS A 12 8.15 -1.84 -20.09
CA LYS A 12 8.18 -3.19 -19.46
C LYS A 12 8.26 -3.11 -17.92
N ALA A 13 8.77 -2.01 -17.37
CA ALA A 13 8.80 -1.72 -15.94
C ALA A 13 7.40 -1.60 -15.32
N ALA A 14 6.38 -1.15 -16.08
CA ALA A 14 5.00 -1.08 -15.59
C ALA A 14 4.38 -2.47 -15.36
N ALA A 15 4.66 -3.44 -16.24
CA ALA A 15 4.19 -4.83 -16.13
C ALA A 15 4.96 -5.65 -15.08
N LEU A 16 6.26 -5.38 -14.91
CA LEU A 16 7.06 -5.89 -13.78
C LEU A 16 6.57 -5.30 -12.45
N GLY A 17 6.15 -4.04 -12.47
CA GLY A 17 5.43 -3.38 -11.40
C GLY A 17 4.28 -4.27 -10.93
N ASP A 18 3.38 -4.74 -11.79
CA ASP A 18 2.24 -5.60 -11.37
C ASP A 18 2.61 -6.90 -10.64
N ARG A 19 3.69 -7.57 -11.04
CA ARG A 19 4.18 -8.77 -10.32
C ARG A 19 4.77 -8.41 -8.95
N ASN A 20 5.49 -7.28 -8.87
CA ASN A 20 6.00 -6.75 -7.60
C ASN A 20 4.89 -6.15 -6.72
N ARG A 21 3.81 -5.64 -7.31
CA ARG A 21 2.66 -5.04 -6.62
C ARG A 21 2.00 -6.02 -5.66
N GLN A 22 2.07 -7.31 -5.98
CA GLN A 22 1.55 -8.37 -5.12
C GLN A 22 2.52 -8.81 -4.02
N ARG A 23 3.82 -8.50 -4.11
CA ARG A 23 4.86 -9.04 -3.23
C ARG A 23 4.69 -8.57 -1.78
N TRP A 24 4.64 -7.26 -1.54
CA TRP A 24 4.51 -6.71 -0.19
C TRP A 24 3.14 -6.98 0.42
N ALA A 25 2.08 -6.93 -0.39
CA ALA A 25 0.75 -7.33 0.05
C ALA A 25 0.69 -8.81 0.45
N ARG A 26 1.36 -9.70 -0.30
CA ARG A 26 1.47 -11.13 0.03
C ARG A 26 2.32 -11.34 1.27
N HIS A 27 3.44 -10.63 1.39
CA HIS A 27 4.31 -10.71 2.56
C HIS A 27 3.58 -10.29 3.84
N LEU A 28 2.84 -9.17 3.80
CA LEU A 28 1.99 -8.75 4.91
C LEU A 28 0.97 -9.83 5.27
N ARG A 29 0.27 -10.41 4.29
CA ARG A 29 -0.71 -11.48 4.55
C ARG A 29 -0.06 -12.70 5.19
N GLN A 30 1.08 -13.14 4.68
CA GLN A 30 1.81 -14.29 5.23
C GLN A 30 2.26 -14.04 6.66
N LYS A 31 2.85 -12.87 6.94
CA LYS A 31 3.30 -12.50 8.28
C LYS A 31 2.13 -12.36 9.25
N LEU A 32 1.01 -11.81 8.80
CA LEU A 32 -0.19 -11.71 9.63
C LEU A 32 -0.75 -13.10 9.95
N SER A 33 -0.84 -14.00 8.96
CA SER A 33 -1.31 -15.38 9.19
C SER A 33 -0.42 -16.21 10.11
N SER A 34 0.85 -15.85 10.29
CA SER A 34 1.71 -16.50 11.28
C SER A 34 1.60 -15.90 12.69
N LEU A 35 0.95 -14.73 12.83
CA LEU A 35 0.88 -13.99 14.10
C LEU A 35 -0.53 -13.98 14.71
N VAL A 36 -1.58 -14.15 13.91
CA VAL A 36 -2.98 -14.19 14.37
C VAL A 36 -3.71 -15.41 13.81
N SER A 37 -4.79 -15.82 14.47
CA SER A 37 -5.59 -16.95 14.01
C SER A 37 -6.27 -16.65 12.68
N ALA A 38 -6.54 -17.71 11.90
CA ALA A 38 -7.28 -17.57 10.64
C ALA A 38 -8.69 -16.99 10.86
N ASN A 39 -9.33 -17.34 11.98
CA ASN A 39 -10.67 -16.86 12.34
C ASN A 39 -10.66 -15.35 12.61
N ASP A 40 -9.70 -14.84 13.38
CA ASP A 40 -9.62 -13.40 13.67
C ASP A 40 -9.38 -12.58 12.39
N LEU A 41 -8.53 -13.10 11.51
CA LEU A 41 -8.24 -12.47 10.23
C LEU A 41 -9.45 -12.51 9.28
N MET A 42 -10.23 -13.59 9.30
CA MET A 42 -11.45 -13.73 8.51
C MET A 42 -12.53 -12.77 9.00
N LEU A 43 -12.79 -12.73 10.31
CA LEU A 43 -13.75 -11.83 10.94
C LEU A 43 -13.42 -10.36 10.65
N ALA A 44 -12.16 -9.96 10.85
CA ALA A 44 -11.73 -8.58 10.56
C ALA A 44 -11.96 -8.18 9.09
N ARG A 45 -11.76 -9.11 8.14
CA ARG A 45 -12.04 -8.87 6.71
C ARG A 45 -13.53 -8.77 6.43
N GLU A 46 -14.32 -9.67 7.02
CA GLU A 46 -15.78 -9.67 6.87
C GLU A 46 -16.40 -8.39 7.40
N THR A 47 -15.97 -7.89 8.56
CA THR A 47 -16.43 -6.59 9.08
C THR A 47 -16.12 -5.44 8.11
N VAL A 48 -14.89 -5.37 7.60
CA VAL A 48 -14.47 -4.32 6.65
C VAL A 48 -15.27 -4.39 5.34
N ASN A 49 -15.59 -5.59 4.86
CA ASN A 49 -16.38 -5.79 3.66
C ASN A 49 -17.88 -5.51 3.88
N ALA A 50 -18.44 -5.95 5.02
CA ALA A 50 -19.83 -5.71 5.38
C ALA A 50 -20.12 -4.21 5.52
N ASP A 51 -19.25 -3.47 6.21
CA ASP A 51 -19.35 -2.02 6.35
C ASP A 51 -19.32 -1.30 4.98
N ALA A 52 -18.56 -1.82 4.02
CA ALA A 52 -18.55 -1.30 2.65
C ALA A 52 -19.88 -1.52 1.93
N VAL A 53 -20.41 -2.74 2.01
CA VAL A 53 -21.67 -3.12 1.35
C VAL A 53 -22.86 -2.39 1.97
N HIS A 54 -22.90 -2.23 3.29
CA HIS A 54 -23.98 -1.51 3.98
C HIS A 54 -24.04 -0.03 3.58
N ARG A 55 -22.91 0.68 3.58
CA ARG A 55 -22.91 2.11 3.17
C ARG A 55 -23.19 2.33 1.70
N GLN A 56 -22.76 1.41 0.83
CA GLN A 56 -23.09 1.47 -0.60
C GLN A 56 -24.60 1.31 -0.86
N ARG A 57 -25.33 0.62 0.04
CA ARG A 57 -26.79 0.48 -0.05
C ARG A 57 -27.55 1.69 0.51
N GLU A 58 -26.98 2.41 1.47
CA GLU A 58 -27.64 3.55 2.14
C GLU A 58 -27.58 4.88 1.34
N GLN A 59 -26.70 5.01 0.34
CA GLN A 59 -26.59 6.22 -0.47
C GLN A 59 -26.95 5.94 -1.95
N PRO A 60 -28.08 6.45 -2.47
CA PRO A 60 -28.42 6.30 -3.88
C PRO A 60 -27.54 7.21 -4.75
N ARG A 61 -26.51 6.61 -5.37
CA ARG A 61 -25.93 6.92 -6.71
C ARG A 61 -25.90 8.39 -7.16
N HIS A 62 -25.47 9.34 -6.34
CA HIS A 62 -25.29 10.73 -6.80
C HIS A 62 -23.86 11.10 -7.17
N TYR A 63 -22.82 10.43 -6.64
CA TYR A 63 -21.42 10.73 -6.99
C TYR A 63 -20.49 9.50 -6.92
N PRO A 64 -19.88 9.05 -8.02
CA PRO A 64 -19.03 7.83 -8.08
C PRO A 64 -17.80 7.83 -7.16
N TRP A 65 -17.38 9.01 -6.68
CA TRP A 65 -16.21 9.21 -5.83
C TRP A 65 -16.57 9.35 -4.34
N PHE A 66 -17.85 9.57 -4.02
CA PHE A 66 -18.33 9.68 -2.64
C PHE A 66 -18.68 8.31 -2.04
N ASP A 67 -19.01 7.33 -2.89
CA ASP A 67 -19.35 5.95 -2.55
C ASP A 67 -18.17 5.07 -2.13
N ARG A 68 -16.96 5.63 -1.96
CA ARG A 68 -15.82 4.82 -1.53
C ARG A 68 -15.92 4.57 -0.03
N PRO A 69 -15.91 3.30 0.43
CA PRO A 69 -15.92 2.98 1.86
C PRO A 69 -14.88 3.80 2.62
N GLN A 70 -15.14 4.20 3.87
CA GLN A 70 -14.17 5.00 4.64
C GLN A 70 -12.80 4.34 4.76
N TRP A 71 -12.72 3.01 4.73
CA TRP A 71 -11.44 2.30 4.65
C TRP A 71 -10.74 2.48 3.28
N ALA A 72 -11.49 2.65 2.20
CA ALA A 72 -10.98 2.99 0.86
C ALA A 72 -10.57 4.48 0.74
N SER A 73 -10.95 5.30 1.72
CA SER A 73 -10.62 6.73 1.81
C SER A 73 -10.03 7.14 3.17
N VAL A 74 -9.34 6.22 3.87
CA VAL A 74 -8.61 6.59 5.10
C VAL A 74 -7.65 7.71 4.73
N ARG A 75 -7.93 8.90 5.25
CA ARG A 75 -7.05 10.05 5.11
C ARG A 75 -5.84 9.79 5.98
N ILE A 76 -4.80 9.24 5.35
CA ILE A 76 -3.45 9.17 5.91
C ILE A 76 -3.03 10.60 6.23
N ARG A 77 -2.51 10.83 7.45
CA ARG A 77 -2.05 12.18 7.85
C ARG A 77 -0.92 12.65 6.94
N ILE A 78 -0.75 13.96 6.81
CA ILE A 78 0.20 14.54 5.85
C ILE A 78 1.63 14.01 6.06
N ASP A 79 2.08 13.86 7.31
CA ASP A 79 3.43 13.36 7.64
C ASP A 79 3.61 11.88 7.27
N GLN A 80 2.56 11.08 7.47
CA GLN A 80 2.56 9.67 7.09
C GLN A 80 2.57 9.53 5.56
N MET A 81 1.84 10.37 4.84
CA MET A 81 1.85 10.39 3.37
C MET A 81 3.21 10.86 2.83
N ALA A 82 3.81 11.89 3.44
CA ALA A 82 5.14 12.35 3.09
C ALA A 82 6.19 11.24 3.28
N THR A 83 6.07 10.45 4.35
CA THR A 83 6.92 9.27 4.58
C THR A 83 6.73 8.23 3.48
N VAL A 84 5.47 7.93 3.11
CA VAL A 84 5.16 7.00 2.02
C VAL A 84 5.74 7.48 0.69
N GLU A 85 5.56 8.75 0.33
CA GLU A 85 6.07 9.32 -0.92
C GLU A 85 7.60 9.37 -0.97
N MET A 86 8.24 9.70 0.16
CA MET A 86 9.70 9.63 0.29
C MET A 86 10.20 8.19 0.04
N LEU A 87 9.56 7.17 0.64
CA LEU A 87 9.93 5.77 0.42
C LEU A 87 9.66 5.31 -1.01
N GLN A 88 8.56 5.75 -1.64
CA GLN A 88 8.31 5.47 -3.06
C GLN A 88 9.41 6.03 -3.96
N ARG A 89 9.85 7.27 -3.69
CA ARG A 89 10.95 7.89 -4.45
C ARG A 89 12.26 7.12 -4.27
N ARG A 90 12.62 6.80 -3.02
CA ARG A 90 13.82 6.00 -2.72
C ARG A 90 13.82 4.63 -3.40
N HIS A 91 12.66 3.97 -3.46
CA HIS A 91 12.52 2.71 -4.16
C HIS A 91 12.72 2.86 -5.67
N LEU A 92 12.11 3.89 -6.27
CA LEU A 92 12.28 4.17 -7.69
C LEU A 92 13.74 4.47 -8.03
N GLU A 93 14.43 5.26 -7.21
CA GLU A 93 15.85 5.58 -7.40
C GLU A 93 16.75 4.34 -7.26
N ALA A 94 16.46 3.46 -6.29
CA ALA A 94 17.28 2.27 -6.03
C ALA A 94 17.05 1.14 -7.04
N THR A 95 15.82 0.98 -7.54
CA THR A 95 15.42 -0.19 -8.33
C THR A 95 15.02 0.12 -9.77
N GLU A 96 14.93 1.40 -10.12
CA GLU A 96 14.36 1.92 -11.37
C GLU A 96 12.91 1.46 -11.63
N LYS A 97 12.22 0.98 -10.58
CA LYS A 97 10.88 0.39 -10.66
C LYS A 97 9.89 1.12 -9.77
N GLU A 98 8.67 1.22 -10.26
CA GLU A 98 7.55 1.77 -9.48
C GLU A 98 7.09 0.82 -8.38
N ILE A 99 6.65 1.42 -7.28
CA ILE A 99 5.94 0.77 -6.18
C ILE A 99 4.73 1.63 -5.80
N SER A 100 3.59 1.02 -5.48
CA SER A 100 2.37 1.75 -5.12
C SER A 100 2.38 2.23 -3.66
N ARG A 101 1.59 3.26 -3.34
CA ARG A 101 1.42 3.75 -1.96
C ARG A 101 0.92 2.64 -1.03
N ALA A 102 0.01 1.79 -1.52
CA ALA A 102 -0.55 0.67 -0.77
C ALA A 102 0.52 -0.39 -0.46
N GLU A 103 1.48 -0.62 -1.36
CA GLU A 103 2.60 -1.53 -1.11
C GLU A 103 3.59 -0.97 -0.10
N VAL A 104 3.95 0.31 -0.20
CA VAL A 104 4.82 0.93 0.79
C VAL A 104 4.17 0.87 2.17
N LEU A 105 2.86 1.12 2.25
CA LEU A 105 2.11 0.93 3.49
C LEU A 105 2.14 -0.53 3.96
N ALA A 106 1.93 -1.50 3.07
CA ALA A 106 2.01 -2.92 3.41
C ALA A 106 3.41 -3.33 3.89
N ALA A 107 4.47 -2.78 3.28
CA ALA A 107 5.85 -3.01 3.67
C ALA A 107 6.15 -2.43 5.06
N LEU A 108 5.64 -1.22 5.36
CA LEU A 108 5.73 -0.60 6.68
C LEU A 108 4.99 -1.41 7.74
N MET A 109 3.77 -1.89 7.45
CA MET A 109 3.00 -2.72 8.37
C MET A 109 3.66 -4.08 8.62
N ALA A 110 4.25 -4.68 7.59
CA ALA A 110 4.89 -5.98 7.70
C ALA A 110 6.24 -5.89 8.42
N SER A 111 7.10 -4.94 8.05
CA SER A 111 8.52 -4.95 8.44
C SER A 111 8.92 -3.82 9.39
N GLY A 112 8.10 -2.78 9.52
CA GLY A 112 8.44 -1.57 10.28
C GLY A 112 9.37 -0.62 9.53
N LEU A 113 9.40 0.65 9.96
CA LEU A 113 10.13 1.72 9.28
C LEU A 113 11.65 1.50 9.27
N GLU A 114 12.23 1.09 10.40
CA GLU A 114 13.69 0.89 10.54
C GLU A 114 14.20 -0.19 9.58
N THR A 115 13.47 -1.30 9.44
CA THR A 115 13.83 -2.35 8.50
C THR A 115 13.74 -1.85 7.05
N ILE A 116 12.64 -1.15 6.70
CA ILE A 116 12.39 -0.71 5.33
C ILE A 116 13.38 0.35 4.88
N ILE A 117 13.72 1.33 5.71
CA ILE A 117 14.63 2.42 5.33
C ILE A 117 16.07 1.93 5.08
N ASN A 118 16.42 0.79 5.67
CA ASN A 118 17.73 0.15 5.52
C ASN A 118 17.74 -0.99 4.48
N HIS A 119 16.59 -1.32 3.89
CA HIS A 119 16.48 -2.37 2.87
C HIS A 119 17.04 -1.90 1.52
N GLU A 120 17.66 -2.82 0.76
CA GLU A 120 18.29 -2.54 -0.54
C GLU A 120 17.31 -1.97 -1.57
N ASP A 121 16.10 -2.54 -1.64
CA ASP A 121 15.00 -2.04 -2.49
C ASP A 121 14.59 -0.58 -2.18
N PHE A 122 15.06 0.02 -1.08
CA PHE A 122 14.81 1.42 -0.69
C PHE A 122 16.12 2.23 -0.54
N GLY A 123 17.22 1.77 -1.13
CA GLY A 123 18.51 2.47 -1.15
C GLY A 123 19.32 2.33 0.16
N GLY A 124 18.95 1.39 1.04
CA GLY A 124 19.76 1.03 2.19
C GLY A 124 20.92 0.11 1.83
N LYS A 125 21.95 0.07 2.68
CA LYS A 125 23.08 -0.87 2.53
C LYS A 125 22.78 -2.10 3.39
N ARG A 126 22.85 -3.31 2.81
CA ARG A 126 22.83 -4.57 3.61
C ARG A 126 23.90 -4.44 4.70
N ARG A 127 23.48 -4.45 5.96
CA ARG A 127 24.36 -4.77 7.08
C ARG A 127 24.41 -6.27 7.25
#